data_AF-A0A6I6FQK3-F1
#
_entry.id   AF-A0A6I6FQK3-F1
#
_cell.length_a   1.000
_cell.length_b   1.000
_cell.length_c   1.000
_cell.angle_alpha   90.00
_cell.angle_beta   90.00
_cell.angle_gamma   90.00
#
_symmetry.space_group_name_H-M   'P 1'
#
loop_
_entity.id
_entity.type
_entity.pdbx_description
1 polymer ?
#
loop_
_entity_poly.entity_id
_entity_poly.type
_entity_poly.pdbx_seq_one_letter_code
_entity_poly.pdbx_strand_id
1 'polypeptide(L)' 'MGTVEDAEEAVAELRAALERAGIKLPSLGLDPVTCAAEPPRPLVELGRCTVETARLLAAALPEEGGRV' A
#
# COMPACT_ATOMS: atom_id res chain seq x y z
N MET A 1 -3.21 -1.96 -16.63
CA MET A 1 -1.86 -1.77 -16.08
C MET A 1 -1.79 -0.29 -15.80
N GLY A 2 -1.80 0.11 -14.53
CA GLY A 2 -1.86 1.54 -14.16
C GLY A 2 -0.58 2.26 -14.54
N THR A 3 -0.68 3.56 -14.82
CA THR A 3 0.47 4.45 -15.00
C THR A 3 1.21 4.65 -13.67
N VAL A 4 2.36 5.33 -13.70
CA VAL A 4 3.04 5.75 -12.47
C VAL A 4 2.15 6.70 -11.68
N GLU A 5 1.42 7.60 -12.35
CA GLU A 5 0.47 8.51 -11.71
C GLU A 5 -0.67 7.77 -11.00
N ASP A 6 -1.27 6.75 -11.63
CA ASP A 6 -2.31 5.92 -11.00
C ASP A 6 -1.80 5.26 -9.70
N ALA A 7 -0.53 4.84 -9.71
CA ALA A 7 0.10 4.20 -8.57
C ALA A 7 0.41 5.21 -7.45
N GLU A 8 0.82 6.43 -7.78
CA GLU A 8 1.01 7.52 -6.81
C GLU A 8 -0.31 7.91 -6.12
N GLU A 9 -1.40 7.99 -6.88
CA GLU A 9 -2.74 8.22 -6.34
C GLU A 9 -3.15 7.10 -5.38
N ALA A 10 -2.98 5.83 -5.79
CA ALA A 10 -3.26 4.68 -4.94
C ALA A 10 -2.44 4.68 -3.63
N VAL A 11 -1.17 5.12 -3.67
CA VAL A 11 -0.33 5.28 -2.46
C VAL A 11 -0.89 6.37 -1.55
N ALA A 12 -1.33 7.50 -2.10
CA ALA A 12 -1.91 8.59 -1.32
C ALA A 12 -3.23 8.17 -0.66
N GLU A 13 -4.11 7.49 -1.39
CA GLU A 13 -5.37 6.95 -0.87
C GLU A 13 -5.13 5.95 0.26
N LEU A 14 -4.21 5.00 0.04
CA LEU A 14 -3.87 4.00 1.05
C LEU A 14 -3.27 4.65 2.29
N ARG A 15 -2.36 5.63 2.13
CA ARG A 15 -1.80 6.39 3.25
C ARG A 15 -2.90 7.05 4.08
N ALA A 16 -3.82 7.76 3.43
CA ALA A 16 -4.92 8.44 4.11
C ALA A 16 -5.84 7.44 4.84
N ALA A 17 -6.10 6.27 4.25
CA ALA A 17 -6.87 5.21 4.90
C ALA A 17 -6.19 4.65 6.15
N LEU A 18 -4.89 4.38 6.07
CA LEU A 18 -4.10 3.90 7.21
C LEU A 18 -4.03 4.94 8.32
N GLU A 19 -3.83 6.21 7.98
CA GLU A 19 -3.79 7.30 8.97
C GLU A 19 -5.12 7.45 9.71
N ARG A 20 -6.27 7.31 9.01
CA ARG A 20 -7.61 7.27 9.64
C ARG A 20 -7.78 6.10 10.61
N ALA A 21 -7.10 4.98 10.35
CA ALA A 21 -7.05 3.82 11.24
C ALA A 21 -5.98 3.93 12.34
N GLY A 22 -5.24 5.05 12.43
CA GLY A 22 -4.16 5.25 13.39
C GLY A 22 -2.87 4.50 13.06
N ILE A 23 -2.73 3.98 11.83
CA ILE A 23 -1.61 3.17 11.38
C ILE A 23 -0.65 4.03 10.55
N LYS A 24 0.65 3.93 10.85
CA LYS A 24 1.71 4.58 10.06
C LYS A 24 2.67 3.55 9.49
N LEU A 25 2.82 3.55 8.17
CA LEU A 25 3.82 2.78 7.45
C LEU A 25 4.84 3.75 6.82
N PRO A 26 6.00 3.99 7.45
CA PRO A 26 6.98 4.96 6.96
C PRO A 26 7.63 4.54 5.65
N SER A 27 7.62 3.23 5.35
CA SER A 27 8.12 2.66 4.10
C SER A 27 7.09 2.64 2.96
N LEU A 28 5.84 3.04 3.20
CA LEU A 28 4.80 3.00 2.17
C LEU A 28 5.16 3.93 1.00
N GLY A 29 5.23 3.38 -0.20
CA GLY A 29 5.58 4.11 -1.42
C GLY A 29 5.45 3.25 -2.67
N LEU A 30 6.12 3.66 -3.75
CA LEU A 30 6.25 2.83 -4.96
C LEU A 30 7.60 2.11 -4.96
N ASP A 31 7.60 0.91 -5.51
CA ASP A 31 8.85 0.19 -5.80
C ASP A 31 9.57 0.87 -6.98
N PRO A 32 10.78 1.44 -6.76
CA PRO A 32 11.47 2.22 -7.79
C PRO A 32 11.92 1.35 -8.97
N VAL A 33 12.15 0.06 -8.76
CA VAL A 33 12.61 -0.87 -9.82
C VAL A 33 11.51 -1.10 -10.84
N THR A 34 10.28 -1.30 -10.38
CA THR A 34 9.11 -1.52 -11.23
C THR A 34 8.58 -0.24 -11.88
N CYS A 35 8.77 0.93 -11.26
CA CYS A 35 8.55 2.23 -11.90
C CYS A 35 9.50 2.48 -13.08
N ALA A 36 10.75 2.01 -12.98
CA ALA A 36 11.78 2.19 -14.01
C ALA A 36 11.78 1.09 -15.09
N ALA A 37 10.89 0.08 -14.99
CA ALA A 37 10.80 -1.01 -15.96
C ALA A 37 10.21 -0.55 -17.31
N GLU A 38 10.46 -1.31 -18.39
CA GLU A 38 9.87 -1.07 -19.71
C GLU A 38 9.10 -2.32 -20.20
N PRO A 39 7.76 -2.26 -20.33
CA PRO A 39 6.90 -1.13 -19.94
C PRO A 39 6.80 -0.98 -18.41
N PRO A 40 6.54 0.24 -17.90
CA PRO A 40 6.39 0.48 -16.46
C PRO A 40 5.30 -0.39 -15.85
N ARG A 41 5.57 -1.00 -14.69
CA ARG A 41 4.61 -1.82 -13.94
C ARG A 41 4.65 -1.50 -12.45
N PRO A 42 4.38 -0.25 -12.06
CA PRO A 42 4.61 0.23 -10.70
C PRO A 42 3.89 -0.64 -9.68
N LEU A 43 4.65 -1.13 -8.69
CA LEU A 43 4.14 -1.84 -7.53
C LEU A 43 4.14 -0.90 -6.32
N VAL A 44 3.13 -1.07 -5.46
CA VAL A 44 3.11 -0.39 -4.16
C VAL A 44 3.95 -1.18 -3.17
N GLU A 45 5.00 -0.56 -2.66
CA GLU A 45 5.81 -1.09 -1.57
C GLU A 45 5.15 -0.75 -0.23
N LEU A 46 4.78 -1.79 0.53
CA LEU A 46 4.18 -1.64 1.86
C LEU A 46 5.23 -1.60 2.98
N GLY A 47 6.43 -2.14 2.72
CA GLY A 47 7.52 -2.28 3.67
C GLY A 47 7.24 -3.20 4.85
N ARG A 48 8.13 -3.15 5.86
CA ARG A 48 8.04 -3.96 7.07
C ARG A 48 7.18 -3.26 8.12
N CYS A 49 6.33 -4.02 8.79
CA CYS A 49 5.54 -3.54 9.92
C CYS A 49 5.88 -4.32 11.21
N THR A 50 5.60 -3.73 12.36
CA THR A 50 5.74 -4.43 13.65
C THR A 50 4.57 -5.40 13.85
N VAL A 51 4.68 -6.34 14.80
CA VAL A 51 3.57 -7.24 15.16
C VAL A 51 2.32 -6.48 15.58
N GLU A 52 2.48 -5.37 16.32
CA GLU A 52 1.37 -4.50 16.72
C GLU A 52 0.69 -3.88 15.49
N THR A 53 1.49 -3.29 14.60
CA THR A 53 1.00 -2.72 13.34
C THR A 53 0.29 -3.76 12.47
N ALA A 54 0.83 -4.98 12.37
CA ALA A 54 0.23 -6.07 11.62
C ALA A 54 -1.16 -6.46 12.16
N ARG A 55 -1.33 -6.47 13.50
CA ARG A 55 -2.63 -6.72 14.14
C ARG A 55 -3.63 -5.59 13.90
N LEU A 56 -3.18 -4.34 13.98
CA LEU A 56 -4.03 -3.18 13.68
C LEU A 56 -4.50 -3.21 12.22
N LEU A 57 -3.61 -3.55 11.28
CA LEU A 57 -3.95 -3.74 9.88
C LEU A 57 -5.02 -4.82 9.70
N ALA A 58 -4.82 -6.00 10.31
CA ALA A 58 -5.80 -7.08 10.23
C ALA A 58 -7.17 -6.67 10.78
N ALA A 59 -7.21 -5.96 11.91
CA ALA A 59 -8.46 -5.49 12.51
C ALA A 59 -9.16 -4.36 11.72
N ALA A 60 -8.43 -3.65 10.86
CA ALA A 60 -8.97 -2.59 10.02
C ALA A 60 -9.61 -3.10 8.71
N LEU A 61 -9.30 -4.35 8.31
CA LEU A 61 -9.87 -4.97 7.13
C LEU A 61 -11.22 -5.64 7.49
N PRO A 62 -12.24 -5.57 6.62
CA PRO A 62 -13.50 -6.26 6.85
C PRO A 62 -13.30 -7.79 6.81
N GLU A 63 -13.99 -8.51 7.70
CA GLU A 63 -13.91 -9.97 7.87
C GLU A 63 -14.58 -10.78 6.73
N GLU A 64 -14.95 -10.14 5.61
CA GLU A 64 -15.59 -10.83 4.48
C GLU A 64 -14.57 -11.30 3.44
N GLY A 65 -14.32 -12.61 3.50
CA GLY A 65 -13.84 -13.52 2.45
C GLY A 65 -13.33 -12.89 1.17
N GLY A 66 -12.00 -12.84 1.05
CA GLY A 66 -11.27 -12.30 -0.09
C GLY A 66 -11.82 -12.74 -1.44
N ARG A 67 -12.08 -11.75 -2.29
CA ARG A 67 -12.03 -11.92 -3.74
C ARG A 67 -10.86 -11.10 -4.24
N VAL A 68 -9.83 -11.81 -4.70
CA VAL A 68 -8.85 -11.35 -5.69
C VAL A 68 -8.80 -12.39 -6.79
#